data_AF-A0A3D4A2R4-F1
#
_entry.id   AF-A0A3D4A2R4-F1
#
_cell.length_a   1.000
_cell.length_b   1.000
_cell.length_c   1.000
_cell.angle_alpha   90.00
_cell.angle_beta   90.00
_cell.angle_gamma   90.00
#
_symmetry.space_group_name_H-M   'P 1'
#
loop_
_entity.id
_entity.type
_entity.pdbx_description
1 polymer ?
#
loop_
_entity_poly.entity_id
_entity_poly.type
_entity_poly.pdbx_seq_one_letter_code
_entity_poly.pdbx_strand_id
1 'polypeptide(L)'
;MSGIEINRADLGLRANVTCPYCWADYPPEDVKWISESSELLGDPKLGEQFQRRFLPSQFNVAGNAVDANNHDCHKLACPNCHLSIPRSLLQLPPLFISVIGTPGSGKTYFLTSMVHQLKQNLPRLFRVSFADSSPETNLILNDYIEQQFLNPNGDKLVKLAKTQEFGDGFGYKQVRIGSNVVQLPQPFLFNVRTVDGHMRHGSMDSNARVICLYDNAGESF
;
A
#
# COMPACT_ATOMS: atom_id res chain seq x y z
N MET A 1 -7.96 -38.18 -6.34
CA MET A 1 -6.81 -37.25 -6.23
C MET A 1 -6.94 -36.59 -4.88
N SER A 2 -6.15 -37.03 -3.90
CA SER A 2 -6.12 -36.40 -2.57
C SER A 2 -5.56 -34.99 -2.74
N GLY A 3 -6.39 -33.97 -2.55
CA GLY A 3 -5.93 -32.60 -2.50
C GLY A 3 -4.90 -32.46 -1.39
N ILE A 4 -3.74 -31.88 -1.69
CA ILE A 4 -2.80 -31.48 -0.66
C ILE A 4 -3.48 -30.32 0.08
N GLU A 5 -3.97 -30.56 1.29
CA GLU A 5 -4.40 -29.50 2.19
C GLU A 5 -3.14 -28.75 2.64
N ILE A 6 -2.82 -27.66 1.93
CA ILE A 6 -1.74 -26.76 2.36
C ILE A 6 -2.29 -25.87 3.47
N ASN A 7 -1.72 -25.96 4.67
CA ASN A 7 -2.12 -25.11 5.78
C ASN A 7 -1.63 -23.67 5.53
N ARG A 8 -2.48 -22.66 5.78
CA ARG A 8 -2.13 -21.24 5.61
C ARG A 8 -0.91 -20.84 6.43
N ALA A 9 -0.74 -21.45 7.61
CA ALA A 9 0.40 -21.23 8.48
C ALA A 9 1.72 -21.63 7.80
N ASP A 10 1.72 -22.72 7.02
CA ASP A 10 2.91 -23.21 6.32
C ASP A 10 3.32 -22.27 5.17
N LEU A 11 2.37 -21.49 4.64
CA LEU A 11 2.60 -20.46 3.63
C LEU A 11 2.94 -19.08 4.22
N GLY A 12 2.99 -18.95 5.54
CA GLY A 12 3.21 -17.67 6.23
C GLY A 12 2.08 -16.65 5.97
N LEU A 13 0.89 -17.10 5.57
CA LEU A 13 -0.25 -16.22 5.30
C LEU A 13 -1.00 -15.91 6.59
N ARG A 14 -1.46 -14.67 6.70
CA ARG A 14 -2.30 -14.23 7.81
C ARG A 14 -3.69 -14.85 7.70
N ALA A 15 -4.35 -15.04 8.82
CA ALA A 15 -5.75 -15.51 8.82
C ALA A 15 -6.69 -14.53 8.09
N ASN A 16 -6.40 -13.23 8.18
CA ASN A 16 -7.22 -12.16 7.64
C ASN A 16 -6.37 -10.96 7.23
N VAL A 17 -6.82 -10.24 6.20
CA VAL A 17 -6.17 -9.06 5.61
C VAL A 17 -7.12 -7.88 5.72
N THR A 18 -6.64 -6.77 6.29
CA THR A 18 -7.38 -5.51 6.36
C THR A 18 -6.92 -4.60 5.23
N CYS A 19 -7.85 -4.19 4.36
CA CYS A 19 -7.56 -3.26 3.28
C CYS A 19 -7.15 -1.88 3.82
N PRO A 20 -6.04 -1.27 3.37
CA PRO A 20 -5.62 0.05 3.82
C PRO A 20 -6.37 1.20 3.12
N TYR A 21 -7.35 0.91 2.28
CA TYR A 21 -8.18 1.94 1.64
C TYR A 21 -9.59 1.91 2.20
N CYS A 22 -10.28 0.78 2.08
CA CYS A 22 -11.68 0.64 2.48
C CYS A 22 -11.87 -0.02 3.85
N TRP A 23 -10.80 -0.39 4.55
CA TRP A 23 -10.84 -1.03 5.88
C TRP A 23 -11.59 -2.36 5.95
N ALA A 24 -12.00 -2.91 4.80
CA ALA A 24 -12.65 -4.20 4.76
C ALA A 24 -11.65 -5.31 5.10
N ASP A 25 -12.13 -6.24 5.91
CA ASP A 25 -11.46 -7.47 6.29
C ASP A 25 -11.87 -8.60 5.33
N TYR A 26 -10.89 -9.35 4.84
CA TYR A 26 -11.11 -10.50 3.97
C TYR A 26 -9.96 -11.51 4.11
N PRO A 27 -10.24 -12.81 3.93
CA PRO A 27 -9.20 -13.81 4.01
C PRO A 27 -8.27 -13.72 2.76
N PRO A 28 -6.98 -14.09 2.86
CA PRO A 28 -6.03 -13.91 1.77
C PRO A 28 -6.43 -14.55 0.44
N GLU A 29 -7.15 -15.68 0.47
CA GLU A 29 -7.62 -16.36 -0.75
C GLU A 29 -8.62 -15.55 -1.58
N ASP A 30 -9.29 -14.55 -0.99
CA ASP A 30 -10.21 -13.68 -1.71
C ASP A 30 -9.49 -12.53 -2.43
N VAL A 31 -8.18 -12.39 -2.24
CA VAL A 31 -7.38 -11.36 -2.91
C VAL A 31 -7.51 -11.49 -4.42
N LYS A 32 -7.77 -10.36 -5.09
CA LYS A 32 -7.83 -10.33 -6.55
C LYS A 32 -6.44 -10.08 -7.11
N TRP A 33 -6.20 -10.58 -8.32
CA TRP A 33 -5.04 -10.24 -9.12
C TRP A 33 -5.47 -9.24 -10.20
N ILE A 34 -4.55 -8.37 -10.59
CA ILE A 34 -4.76 -7.39 -11.65
C ILE A 34 -4.13 -7.96 -12.93
N SER A 35 -4.89 -8.02 -14.02
CA SER A 35 -4.39 -8.49 -15.32
C SER A 35 -3.28 -7.60 -15.88
N GLU A 36 -2.40 -8.19 -16.70
CA GLU A 36 -1.34 -7.47 -17.42
C GLU A 36 -1.68 -7.31 -18.91
N SER A 37 -2.49 -8.22 -19.48
CA SER A 37 -2.94 -8.09 -20.88
C SER A 37 -3.67 -6.78 -21.15
N SER A 38 -3.26 -6.05 -22.21
CA SER A 38 -3.94 -4.83 -22.66
C SER A 38 -5.36 -5.07 -23.17
N GLU A 39 -5.74 -6.31 -23.44
CA GLU A 39 -7.08 -6.70 -23.90
C GLU A 39 -8.04 -6.96 -22.72
N LEU A 40 -7.51 -7.14 -21.51
CA LEU A 40 -8.29 -7.45 -20.32
C LEU A 40 -8.57 -6.17 -19.51
N LEU A 41 -9.30 -5.25 -20.12
CA LEU A 41 -9.78 -4.04 -19.46
C LEU A 41 -11.21 -4.20 -18.92
N GLY A 42 -11.61 -3.22 -18.12
CA GLY A 42 -12.92 -3.16 -17.49
C GLY A 42 -12.89 -3.62 -16.05
N ASP A 43 -13.00 -2.66 -15.13
CA ASP A 43 -13.24 -2.92 -13.72
C ASP A 43 -14.56 -2.31 -13.26
N PRO A 44 -15.46 -3.07 -12.61
CA PRO A 44 -16.77 -2.55 -12.21
C PRO A 44 -16.72 -1.46 -11.13
N LYS A 45 -15.60 -1.33 -10.39
CA LYS A 45 -15.43 -0.34 -9.31
C LYS A 45 -14.58 0.85 -9.74
N LEU A 46 -13.64 0.67 -10.66
CA LEU A 46 -12.70 1.72 -11.08
C LEU A 46 -13.03 2.28 -12.47
N GLY A 47 -13.71 1.51 -13.32
CA GLY A 47 -14.15 1.91 -14.65
C GLY A 47 -13.49 1.14 -15.79
N GLU A 48 -13.92 1.44 -17.00
CA GLU A 48 -13.58 0.69 -18.23
C GLU A 48 -12.10 0.73 -18.60
N GLN A 49 -11.40 1.80 -18.22
CA GLN A 49 -9.98 2.02 -18.57
C GLN A 49 -9.01 1.23 -17.69
N PHE A 50 -9.50 0.61 -16.62
CA PHE A 50 -8.67 -0.09 -15.65
C PHE A 50 -8.53 -1.57 -16.02
N GLN A 51 -7.33 -2.11 -15.78
CA GLN A 51 -7.05 -3.55 -15.89
C GLN A 51 -8.05 -4.38 -15.09
N ARG A 52 -8.48 -5.51 -15.62
CA ARG A 52 -9.48 -6.35 -14.97
C ARG A 52 -8.92 -6.97 -13.69
N ARG A 53 -9.73 -6.94 -12.63
CA ARG A 53 -9.45 -7.68 -11.40
C ARG A 53 -10.09 -9.05 -11.48
N PHE A 54 -9.35 -10.11 -11.16
CA PHE A 54 -9.84 -11.48 -11.25
C PHE A 54 -9.39 -12.33 -10.06
N LEU A 55 -10.12 -13.41 -9.78
CA LEU A 55 -9.67 -14.45 -8.86
C LEU A 55 -8.90 -15.49 -9.68
N PRO A 56 -7.66 -15.82 -9.32
CA PRO A 56 -6.81 -16.67 -10.13
C PRO A 56 -7.29 -18.12 -10.10
N SER A 57 -7.29 -18.77 -11.27
CA SER A 57 -7.51 -20.21 -11.41
C SER A 57 -6.21 -20.98 -11.62
N GLN A 58 -5.14 -20.29 -12.01
CA GLN A 58 -3.84 -20.85 -12.32
C GLN A 58 -2.73 -19.94 -11.78
N PHE A 59 -1.62 -20.58 -11.40
CA PHE A 59 -0.41 -19.91 -10.97
C PHE A 59 0.80 -20.50 -11.68
N ASN A 60 1.78 -19.66 -11.98
CA ASN A 60 3.08 -20.11 -12.45
C ASN A 60 3.96 -20.62 -11.29
N VAL A 61 5.14 -21.13 -11.62
CA VAL A 61 6.10 -21.69 -10.62
C VAL A 61 6.61 -20.67 -9.60
N ALA A 62 6.54 -19.37 -9.91
CA ALA A 62 6.90 -18.29 -9.00
C ALA A 62 5.74 -17.89 -8.07
N GLY A 63 4.58 -18.55 -8.18
CA GLY A 63 3.39 -18.23 -7.40
C GLY A 63 2.73 -16.91 -7.81
N ASN A 64 2.86 -16.54 -9.09
CA ASN A 64 2.15 -15.44 -9.72
C ASN A 64 0.92 -15.97 -10.46
N ALA A 65 -0.20 -15.25 -10.37
CA ALA A 65 -1.39 -15.62 -11.12
C ALA A 65 -1.16 -15.48 -12.63
N VAL A 66 -1.78 -16.35 -13.40
CA VAL A 66 -1.79 -16.27 -14.87
C VAL A 66 -3.16 -15.74 -15.31
N ASP A 67 -3.19 -14.69 -16.13
CA ASP A 67 -4.44 -14.15 -16.68
C ASP A 67 -5.01 -14.99 -17.83
N ALA A 68 -6.20 -14.62 -18.32
CA ALA A 68 -6.89 -15.36 -19.40
C ALA A 68 -6.12 -15.37 -20.73
N ASN A 69 -5.15 -14.47 -20.91
CA ASN A 69 -4.31 -14.37 -22.10
C ASN A 69 -2.91 -14.98 -21.87
N ASN A 70 -2.73 -15.75 -20.78
CA ASN A 70 -1.47 -16.39 -20.39
C ASN A 70 -0.34 -15.41 -20.01
N HIS A 71 -0.65 -14.22 -19.51
CA HIS A 71 0.36 -13.33 -18.93
C HIS A 71 0.51 -13.54 -17.43
N ASP A 72 1.75 -13.53 -16.96
CA ASP A 72 2.11 -13.55 -15.55
C ASP A 72 1.73 -12.21 -14.90
N CYS A 73 0.82 -12.23 -13.94
CA CYS A 73 0.37 -11.05 -13.22
C CYS A 73 1.18 -10.85 -11.94
N HIS A 74 1.52 -9.60 -11.60
CA HIS A 74 2.36 -9.31 -10.43
C HIS A 74 1.66 -8.48 -9.35
N LYS A 75 0.52 -7.87 -9.68
CA LYS A 75 -0.19 -6.96 -8.78
C LYS A 75 -1.44 -7.59 -8.18
N LEU A 76 -1.71 -7.20 -6.95
CA LEU A 76 -2.85 -7.65 -6.16
C LEU A 76 -3.82 -6.49 -5.94
N ALA A 77 -5.09 -6.81 -5.73
CA ALA A 77 -6.14 -5.86 -5.45
C ALA A 77 -7.08 -6.36 -4.35
N CYS A 78 -7.61 -5.41 -3.58
CA CYS A 78 -8.63 -5.71 -2.59
C CYS A 78 -9.92 -6.20 -3.26
N PRO A 79 -10.57 -7.29 -2.81
CA PRO A 79 -11.84 -7.74 -3.38
C PRO A 79 -12.99 -6.74 -3.19
N ASN A 80 -12.87 -5.85 -2.18
CA ASN A 80 -13.93 -4.92 -1.81
C ASN A 80 -13.85 -3.57 -2.53
N CYS A 81 -12.67 -2.98 -2.69
CA CYS A 81 -12.52 -1.69 -3.40
C CYS A 81 -11.76 -1.77 -4.73
N HIS A 82 -11.15 -2.91 -5.05
CA HIS A 82 -10.35 -3.17 -6.27
C HIS A 82 -9.08 -2.32 -6.42
N LEU A 83 -8.77 -1.46 -5.45
CA LEU A 83 -7.51 -0.73 -5.39
C LEU A 83 -6.34 -1.70 -5.14
N SER A 84 -5.21 -1.37 -5.75
CA SER A 84 -3.98 -2.14 -5.67
C SER A 84 -3.46 -2.17 -4.24
N ILE A 85 -3.08 -3.36 -3.76
CA ILE A 85 -2.51 -3.55 -2.42
C ILE A 85 -1.19 -4.32 -2.51
N PRO A 86 -0.21 -4.03 -1.63
CA PRO A 86 1.05 -4.75 -1.63
C PRO A 86 0.90 -6.18 -1.08
N ARG A 87 1.64 -7.12 -1.69
CA ARG A 87 1.68 -8.54 -1.27
C ARG A 87 2.10 -8.71 0.18
N SER A 88 2.88 -7.79 0.74
CA SER A 88 3.29 -7.83 2.15
C SER A 88 2.11 -7.80 3.12
N LEU A 89 0.96 -7.22 2.76
CA LEU A 89 -0.23 -7.23 3.64
C LEU A 89 -0.83 -8.62 3.85
N LEU A 90 -0.55 -9.57 2.95
CA LEU A 90 -1.00 -10.96 3.09
C LEU A 90 -0.23 -11.73 4.18
N GLN A 91 0.99 -11.27 4.51
CA GLN A 91 1.93 -11.98 5.40
C GLN A 91 2.23 -11.18 6.67
N LEU A 92 2.32 -9.86 6.56
CA LEU A 92 2.75 -8.97 7.64
C LEU A 92 1.55 -8.20 8.24
N PRO A 93 1.48 -8.07 9.58
CA PRO A 93 0.45 -7.28 10.22
C PRO A 93 0.64 -5.78 9.94
N PRO A 94 -0.41 -5.06 9.49
CA PRO A 94 -0.35 -3.63 9.32
C PRO A 94 -0.37 -2.90 10.67
N LEU A 95 0.29 -1.75 10.71
CA LEU A 95 0.16 -0.73 11.74
C LEU A 95 -0.38 0.53 11.07
N PHE A 96 -1.64 0.83 11.33
CA PHE A 96 -2.31 2.02 10.79
C PHE A 96 -2.03 3.24 11.67
N ILE A 97 -1.56 4.32 11.06
CA ILE A 97 -1.20 5.57 11.73
C ILE A 97 -1.78 6.71 10.91
N SER A 98 -2.63 7.54 11.51
CA SER A 98 -3.18 8.73 10.87
C SER A 98 -2.64 9.99 11.55
N VAL A 99 -2.24 10.97 10.74
CA VAL A 99 -1.84 12.31 11.20
C VAL A 99 -3.03 13.24 11.07
N ILE A 100 -3.45 13.82 12.20
CA ILE A 100 -4.66 14.63 12.34
C ILE A 100 -4.30 16.04 12.79
N GLY A 101 -5.05 17.03 12.33
CA GLY A 101 -4.84 18.44 12.67
C GLY A 101 -5.58 19.37 11.73
N THR A 102 -5.70 20.64 12.13
CA THR A 102 -6.44 21.65 11.37
C THR A 102 -5.89 21.87 9.95
N PRO A 103 -6.71 22.31 8.98
CA PRO A 103 -6.20 22.66 7.65
C PRO A 103 -5.05 23.67 7.74
N GLY A 104 -3.96 23.41 7.01
CA GLY A 104 -2.78 24.28 7.02
C GLY A 104 -1.84 24.12 8.23
N SER A 105 -2.09 23.19 9.17
CA SER A 105 -1.23 22.95 10.34
C SER A 105 0.12 22.29 10.04
N GLY A 106 0.43 22.03 8.76
CA GLY A 106 1.71 21.43 8.35
C GLY A 106 1.79 19.89 8.41
N LYS A 107 0.66 19.17 8.47
CA LYS A 107 0.63 17.69 8.50
C LYS A 107 1.44 17.04 7.38
N THR A 108 1.24 17.48 6.15
CA THR A 108 1.97 16.99 4.97
C THR A 108 3.47 17.20 5.12
N TYR A 109 3.90 18.37 5.60
CA TYR A 109 5.31 18.66 5.88
C TYR A 109 5.87 17.77 6.99
N PHE A 110 5.11 17.58 8.07
CA PHE A 110 5.47 16.71 9.18
C PHE A 110 5.64 15.25 8.72
N LEU A 111 4.65 14.71 8.00
CA LEU A 111 4.68 13.33 7.50
C LEU A 111 5.83 13.13 6.52
N THR A 112 6.05 14.07 5.60
CA THR A 112 7.17 14.06 4.65
C THR A 112 8.51 14.05 5.38
N SER A 113 8.70 14.96 6.34
CA SER A 113 9.93 15.05 7.13
C SER A 113 10.15 13.80 8.00
N MET A 114 9.09 13.29 8.61
CA MET A 114 9.13 12.07 9.41
C MET A 114 9.56 10.87 8.57
N VAL A 115 8.95 10.65 7.40
CA VAL A 115 9.31 9.52 6.52
C VAL A 115 10.74 9.66 6.01
N HIS A 116 11.17 10.86 5.61
CA HIS A 116 12.56 11.11 5.22
C HIS A 116 13.55 10.75 6.34
N GLN A 117 13.28 11.21 7.57
CA GLN A 117 14.12 10.91 8.73
C GLN A 117 14.08 9.43 9.12
N LEU A 118 12.93 8.75 9.03
CA LEU A 118 12.82 7.32 9.31
C LEU A 118 13.62 6.47 8.32
N LYS A 119 13.54 6.79 7.01
CA LYS A 119 14.34 6.11 5.96
C LYS A 119 15.84 6.17 6.23
N GLN A 120 16.35 7.26 6.80
CA GLN A 120 17.78 7.44 7.10
C GLN A 120 18.19 6.88 8.47
N ASN A 121 17.40 7.13 9.51
CA ASN A 121 17.81 6.88 10.88
C ASN A 121 17.46 5.47 11.38
N LEU A 122 16.36 4.85 10.92
CA LEU A 122 16.01 3.50 11.36
C LEU A 122 17.09 2.46 11.02
N PRO A 123 17.64 2.40 9.78
CA PRO A 123 18.69 1.44 9.47
C PRO A 123 19.97 1.75 10.25
N ARG A 124 20.34 3.03 10.35
CA ARG A 124 21.62 3.49 10.92
C ARG A 124 21.68 3.31 12.44
N LEU A 125 20.63 3.72 13.15
CA LEU A 125 20.64 3.81 14.62
C LEU A 125 20.00 2.59 15.28
N PHE A 126 19.04 1.95 14.60
CA PHE A 126 18.23 0.89 15.18
C PHE A 126 18.34 -0.44 14.45
N ARG A 127 19.13 -0.55 13.37
CA ARG A 127 19.20 -1.78 12.56
C ARG A 127 17.82 -2.29 12.16
N VAL A 128 16.96 -1.35 11.74
CA VAL A 128 15.61 -1.62 11.22
C VAL A 128 15.53 -1.08 9.80
N SER A 129 15.22 -1.94 8.83
CA SER A 129 14.95 -1.47 7.47
C SER A 129 13.57 -0.85 7.39
N PHE A 130 13.47 0.27 6.69
CA PHE A 130 12.22 0.96 6.36
C PHE A 130 12.18 1.12 4.84
N ALA A 131 11.44 0.23 4.17
CA ALA A 131 11.42 0.12 2.71
C ALA A 131 10.05 0.45 2.14
N ASP A 132 10.03 1.02 0.93
CA ASP A 132 8.79 1.24 0.20
C ASP A 132 8.11 -0.11 -0.11
N SER A 133 6.83 -0.24 0.22
CA SER A 133 6.05 -1.45 -0.08
C SER A 133 5.11 -1.28 -1.27
N SER A 134 4.83 -0.04 -1.68
CA SER A 134 3.96 0.29 -2.81
C SER A 134 4.45 1.59 -3.47
N PRO A 135 5.44 1.50 -4.38
CA PRO A 135 6.02 2.67 -5.03
C PRO A 135 4.98 3.56 -5.72
N GLU A 136 3.96 2.95 -6.33
CA GLU A 136 2.86 3.66 -7.00
C GLU A 136 2.03 4.50 -6.03
N THR A 137 1.71 3.94 -4.86
CA THR A 137 0.91 4.64 -3.85
C THR A 137 1.74 5.72 -3.14
N ASN A 138 3.04 5.49 -2.99
CA ASN A 138 3.97 6.40 -2.31
C ASN A 138 4.52 7.51 -3.22
N LEU A 139 4.18 7.53 -4.51
CA LEU A 139 4.73 8.47 -5.50
C LEU A 139 4.63 9.93 -5.03
N ILE A 140 3.44 10.38 -4.64
CA ILE A 140 3.22 11.77 -4.20
C ILE A 140 4.07 12.15 -2.97
N LEU A 141 4.28 11.20 -2.05
CA LEU A 141 5.13 11.42 -0.88
C LEU A 141 6.61 11.45 -1.25
N ASN A 142 7.04 10.63 -2.21
CA ASN A 142 8.39 10.69 -2.74
C ASN A 142 8.62 12.04 -3.44
N ASP A 143 7.66 12.54 -4.22
CA ASP A 143 7.72 13.88 -4.82
C ASP A 143 7.85 14.98 -3.76
N TYR A 144 7.12 14.87 -2.65
CA TYR A 144 7.25 15.82 -1.52
C TYR A 144 8.63 15.77 -0.87
N ILE A 145 9.19 14.57 -0.70
CA ILE A 145 10.55 14.40 -0.16
C ILE A 145 11.58 15.04 -1.09
N GLU A 146 11.47 14.82 -2.40
CA GLU A 146 12.35 15.41 -3.41
C GLU A 146 12.28 16.94 -3.38
N GLN A 147 11.06 17.49 -3.38
CA GLN A 147 10.83 18.93 -3.31
C GLN A 147 11.39 19.54 -2.02
N GLN A 148 11.23 18.87 -0.87
CA GLN A 148 11.61 19.44 0.42
C GLN A 148 13.10 19.27 0.76
N PHE A 149 13.71 18.14 0.41
CA PHE A 149 15.05 17.78 0.88
C PHE A 149 16.10 17.65 -0.23
N LEU A 150 15.69 17.51 -1.50
CA LEU A 150 16.59 17.38 -2.65
C LEU A 150 16.52 18.58 -3.60
N ASN A 151 15.95 19.70 -3.14
CA ASN A 151 15.86 20.92 -3.92
C ASN A 151 17.27 21.54 -4.10
N PRO A 152 17.72 21.80 -5.35
CA PRO A 152 19.00 22.44 -5.60
C PRO A 152 19.09 23.88 -5.06
N ASN A 153 17.95 24.53 -4.80
CA ASN A 153 17.86 25.85 -4.20
C ASN A 153 17.48 25.76 -2.71
N GLY A 154 18.38 25.23 -1.88
CA GLY A 154 18.12 24.93 -0.46
C GLY A 154 17.64 26.11 0.40
N ASP A 155 17.91 27.35 -0.01
CA ASP A 155 17.49 28.56 0.70
C ASP A 155 16.07 29.05 0.33
N LYS A 156 15.42 28.43 -0.67
CA LYS A 156 14.06 28.83 -1.11
C LYS A 156 13.01 28.04 -0.36
N LEU A 157 12.00 28.75 0.15
CA LEU A 157 10.81 28.11 0.71
C LEU A 157 10.10 27.28 -0.36
N VAL A 158 9.81 26.03 -0.01
CA VAL A 158 9.11 25.07 -0.86
C VAL A 158 7.67 24.95 -0.39
N LYS A 159 6.74 25.11 -1.34
CA LYS A 159 5.31 24.92 -1.09
C LYS A 159 4.89 23.54 -1.57
N LEU A 160 4.67 22.62 -0.63
CA LEU A 160 4.07 21.32 -0.95
C LEU A 160 2.59 21.52 -1.33
N ALA A 161 2.11 20.70 -2.27
CA ALA A 161 0.71 20.71 -2.65
C ALA A 161 -0.16 20.40 -1.44
N LYS A 162 -1.29 21.10 -1.30
CA LYS A 162 -2.25 20.78 -0.24
C LYS A 162 -2.91 19.45 -0.55
N THR A 163 -3.08 18.61 0.47
CA THR A 163 -3.97 17.45 0.43
C THR A 163 -5.38 17.91 0.10
N GLN A 164 -6.00 17.30 -0.92
CA GLN A 164 -7.35 17.65 -1.38
C GLN A 164 -8.23 16.39 -1.33
N GLU A 165 -9.45 16.53 -0.81
CA GLU A 165 -10.41 15.42 -0.70
C GLU A 165 -11.04 15.03 -2.04
N PHE A 166 -10.91 15.88 -3.06
CA PHE A 166 -11.54 15.71 -4.36
C PHE A 166 -10.51 15.64 -5.48
N GLY A 167 -10.67 14.63 -6.33
CA GLY A 167 -9.81 14.39 -7.49
C GLY A 167 -8.82 13.24 -7.29
N ASP A 168 -8.51 12.54 -8.37
CA ASP A 168 -7.50 11.48 -8.35
C ASP A 168 -6.11 12.10 -8.23
N GLY A 169 -5.35 11.68 -7.21
CA GLY A 169 -3.92 11.98 -7.11
C GLY A 169 -3.49 12.96 -6.01
N PHE A 170 -4.42 13.52 -5.22
CA PHE A 170 -4.10 14.46 -4.13
C PHE A 170 -4.45 13.92 -2.73
N GLY A 171 -4.29 12.61 -2.52
CA GLY A 171 -4.49 11.95 -1.23
C GLY A 171 -5.75 11.10 -1.11
N TYR A 172 -6.59 11.04 -2.14
CA TYR A 172 -7.79 10.20 -2.19
C TYR A 172 -7.93 9.46 -3.53
N LYS A 173 -8.65 8.35 -3.52
CA LYS A 173 -8.98 7.50 -4.67
C LYS A 173 -10.47 7.35 -4.82
N GLN A 174 -10.99 7.57 -6.02
CA GLN A 174 -12.40 7.34 -6.35
C GLN A 174 -12.65 5.88 -6.68
N VAL A 175 -13.65 5.29 -6.01
CA VAL A 175 -14.13 3.94 -6.33
C VAL A 175 -15.65 3.90 -6.29
N ARG A 176 -16.25 3.04 -7.12
CA ARG A 176 -17.68 2.75 -7.08
C ARG A 176 -17.95 1.56 -6.17
N ILE A 177 -18.78 1.78 -5.13
CA ILE A 177 -19.26 0.74 -4.22
C ILE A 177 -20.80 0.75 -4.27
N GLY A 178 -21.38 -0.30 -4.84
CA GLY A 178 -22.81 -0.34 -5.14
C GLY A 178 -23.19 0.74 -6.16
N SER A 179 -24.21 1.54 -5.84
CA SER A 179 -24.63 2.70 -6.66
C SER A 179 -23.81 3.96 -6.39
N ASN A 180 -22.97 3.96 -5.36
CA ASN A 180 -22.32 5.18 -4.87
C ASN A 180 -20.87 5.26 -5.33
N VAL A 181 -20.42 6.47 -5.67
CA VAL A 181 -19.00 6.78 -5.83
C VAL A 181 -18.50 7.30 -4.49
N VAL A 182 -17.47 6.67 -3.96
CA VAL A 182 -16.86 7.02 -2.66
C VAL A 182 -15.41 7.42 -2.86
N GLN A 183 -14.95 8.36 -2.02
CA GLN A 183 -13.55 8.76 -1.93
C GLN A 183 -12.90 7.97 -0.79
N LEU A 184 -11.84 7.21 -1.10
CA LEU A 184 -11.07 6.48 -0.11
C LEU A 184 -9.71 7.17 0.11
N PRO A 185 -9.24 7.32 1.36
CA PRO A 185 -7.96 7.94 1.63
C PRO A 185 -6.83 7.10 1.04
N GLN A 186 -5.81 7.75 0.51
CA GLN A 186 -4.62 7.12 -0.03
C GLN A 186 -3.59 6.91 1.09
N PRO A 187 -3.25 5.65 1.44
CA PRO A 187 -2.24 5.34 2.44
C PRO A 187 -0.83 5.46 1.85
N PHE A 188 0.15 5.82 2.67
CA PHE A 188 1.55 5.59 2.38
C PHE A 188 2.01 4.30 3.05
N LEU A 189 2.52 3.34 2.27
CA LEU A 189 2.74 1.97 2.70
C LEU A 189 4.22 1.62 2.75
N PHE A 190 4.72 1.22 3.91
CA PHE A 190 6.13 0.88 4.13
C PHE A 190 6.31 -0.47 4.81
N ASN A 191 7.25 -1.28 4.33
CA ASN A 191 7.66 -2.49 5.03
C ASN A 191 8.73 -2.13 6.06
N VAL A 192 8.50 -2.52 7.31
CA VAL A 192 9.44 -2.35 8.41
C VAL A 192 9.83 -3.72 8.93
N ARG A 193 11.13 -3.98 9.02
CA ARG A 193 11.66 -5.23 9.58
C ARG A 193 13.02 -5.01 10.22
N THR A 194 13.32 -5.76 11.27
CA THR A 194 14.67 -5.80 11.85
C THR A 194 15.64 -6.45 10.87
N VAL A 195 16.86 -5.90 10.76
CA VAL A 195 17.94 -6.47 9.94
C VAL A 195 19.04 -7.09 10.81
N ASP A 196 20.00 -7.75 10.15
CA ASP A 196 21.09 -8.48 10.80
C ASP A 196 21.80 -7.63 11.85
N GLY A 197 22.08 -8.26 12.98
CA GLY A 197 22.72 -7.62 14.13
C GLY A 197 21.80 -6.75 14.99
N HIS A 198 20.50 -6.69 14.73
CA HIS A 198 19.53 -6.20 15.73
C HIS A 198 19.42 -7.19 16.90
N MET A 199 19.28 -6.73 18.16
CA MET A 199 19.24 -7.62 19.34
C MET A 199 18.11 -8.67 19.31
N ARG A 200 17.05 -8.41 18.53
CA ARG A 200 15.91 -9.34 18.33
C ARG A 200 15.90 -10.04 16.98
N HIS A 201 16.97 -9.89 16.20
CA HIS A 201 17.10 -10.55 14.90
C HIS A 201 17.06 -12.07 15.08
N GLY A 202 16.13 -12.76 14.41
CA GLY A 202 15.95 -14.22 14.50
C GLY A 202 14.90 -14.72 15.50
N SER A 203 14.24 -13.86 16.29
CA SER A 203 13.02 -14.25 17.00
C SER A 203 11.85 -14.32 16.00
N MET A 204 11.37 -15.55 15.74
CA MET A 204 10.35 -15.92 14.74
C MET A 204 9.18 -14.91 14.67
N ASP A 205 8.79 -14.55 13.44
CA ASP A 205 7.57 -13.86 12.99
C ASP A 205 7.15 -12.51 13.62
N SER A 206 7.80 -12.01 14.66
CA SER A 206 7.24 -10.89 15.46
C SER A 206 7.77 -9.48 15.17
N ASN A 207 8.80 -9.33 14.33
CA ASN A 207 9.50 -8.04 14.17
C ASN A 207 9.38 -7.39 12.78
N ALA A 208 8.46 -7.87 11.94
CA ALA A 208 8.16 -7.26 10.64
C ALA A 208 6.68 -6.80 10.56
N ARG A 209 6.44 -5.63 9.97
CA ARG A 209 5.12 -5.01 9.84
C ARG A 209 5.01 -4.23 8.54
N VAL A 210 3.77 -4.01 8.08
CA VAL A 210 3.47 -2.95 7.10
C VAL A 210 3.04 -1.72 7.88
N ILE A 211 3.73 -0.59 7.75
CA ILE A 211 3.25 0.68 8.27
C ILE A 211 2.37 1.33 7.20
N CYS A 212 1.15 1.70 7.59
CA CYS A 212 0.17 2.39 6.75
C CYS A 212 -0.05 3.80 7.32
N LEU A 213 0.53 4.81 6.68
CA LEU A 213 0.43 6.21 7.10
C LEU A 213 -0.67 6.93 6.31
N TYR A 214 -1.44 7.79 6.98
CA TYR A 214 -2.43 8.65 6.33
C TYR A 214 -2.17 10.12 6.64
N ASP A 215 -2.24 10.94 5.61
CA ASP A 215 -2.36 12.39 5.73
C ASP A 215 -3.83 12.77 5.55
N ASN A 216 -4.58 12.84 6.66
CA ASN A 216 -6.00 13.16 6.59
C ASN A 216 -6.19 14.67 6.49
N ALA A 217 -7.11 15.12 5.63
CA ALA A 217 -7.55 16.51 5.65
C ALA A 217 -8.24 16.79 7.00
N GLY A 218 -8.02 17.99 7.55
CA GLY A 218 -8.55 18.35 8.87
C GLY A 218 -10.07 18.47 8.94
N GLU A 219 -10.76 18.40 7.80
CA GLU A 219 -12.21 18.51 7.65
C GLU A 219 -12.90 17.12 7.62
N SER A 220 -12.14 16.03 7.56
CA SER A 220 -12.66 14.66 7.41
C SER A 220 -12.99 13.95 8.74
N PHE A 221 -13.30 14.69 9.82
CA PHE A 221 -13.65 14.14 11.15
C PHE A 221 -15.05 14.53 11.60
#